data_AF-A0A533UDA0-F1
#
_entry.id   AF-A0A533UDA0-F1
#
_cell.length_a   1.000
_cell.length_b   1.000
_cell.length_c   1.000
_cell.angle_alpha   90.00
_cell.angle_beta   90.00
_cell.angle_gamma   90.00
#
_symmetry.space_group_name_H-M   'P 1'
#
loop_
_entity.id
_entity.type
_entity.pdbx_description
1 polymer ?
#
loop_
_entity_poly.entity_id
_entity_poly.type
_entity_poly.pdbx_seq_one_letter_code
_entity_poly.pdbx_strand_id
1 'polypeptide(L)'
;MMKNKEGRIIYIGKAKNLRKRVLSYFTYGHSQELSNWKTMKLIGKIQDIDFLVTDNEVEAFLLESNLIKQYRPLFNIDLKDQQRYTYLKISDELFPRLLVARRNRDGKFMGPKGRVFGPFVHGSSKFLAIGLLRKIFKIRICNRLPKKPCLEYFINNCDAPCINNVTQNKYMESVESLVNILQGRKSIDDFIEKMKEDMNNASLGLDYEKAKEIRDTVNRLENLRSKQKIEQSISSRSEEEYVGIQYNRLQSKAHILILRRYRGVIRDRKKYEFELVGDNSFSSFLSQYYNSKSSVPRFIYVNEEPDSKQVLEKSLERIASHTVNIIKISNRTAVERKQLMNLIDRNLSTYISKGYEPALFELKRILNLGSLPKVIDCFDISNLGLSIAVGSCVRFVNGIPEKSYYRRFKIRTVRDQNDFAMINEIVGRRYSKEDRLNLPDLILIDGGKGQLHSAFDALSKLNIKIPCISIAKENEEIFVNPSNSPIVIPKSNQSLKMLQYLRDEAHRFGLQYNVKLRDLQ
;
A
#
# COMPACT_ATOMS: atom_id res chain seq x y z
N MET A 1 24.36 1.98 -5.42
CA MET A 1 23.75 1.83 -4.09
C MET A 1 24.07 3.08 -3.30
N MET A 2 23.06 3.74 -2.72
CA MET A 2 23.23 4.98 -1.97
C MET A 2 23.04 4.71 -0.48
N LYS A 3 23.97 5.21 0.36
CA LYS A 3 23.99 4.98 1.82
C LYS A 3 23.78 6.26 2.61
N ASN A 4 23.27 6.11 3.83
CA ASN A 4 23.15 7.20 4.82
C ASN A 4 24.43 7.36 5.68
N LYS A 5 24.40 8.33 6.61
CA LYS A 5 25.48 8.58 7.60
C LYS A 5 25.89 7.35 8.44
N GLU A 6 24.98 6.40 8.62
CA GLU A 6 25.20 5.17 9.40
C GLU A 6 25.72 4.01 8.51
N GLY A 7 26.00 4.26 7.23
CA GLY A 7 26.41 3.23 6.27
C GLY A 7 25.27 2.32 5.78
N ARG A 8 24.01 2.60 6.15
CA ARG A 8 22.85 1.80 5.72
C ARG A 8 22.44 2.16 4.29
N ILE A 9 22.19 1.14 3.46
CA ILE A 9 21.68 1.31 2.09
C ILE A 9 20.24 1.82 2.16
N ILE A 10 20.01 3.04 1.66
CA ILE A 10 18.69 3.69 1.67
C ILE A 10 18.03 3.70 0.30
N TYR A 11 18.80 3.46 -0.77
CA TYR A 11 18.31 3.40 -2.13
C TYR A 11 19.25 2.63 -3.06
N ILE A 12 18.69 1.88 -4.01
CA ILE A 12 19.40 1.11 -5.03
C ILE A 12 18.78 1.46 -6.39
N GLY A 13 19.60 1.74 -7.39
CA GLY A 13 19.14 2.06 -8.74
C GLY A 13 20.14 1.59 -9.78
N LYS A 14 19.66 1.32 -11.00
CA LYS A 14 20.48 1.00 -12.18
C LYS A 14 20.89 2.25 -12.97
N ALA A 15 22.06 2.20 -13.60
CA ALA A 15 22.58 3.30 -14.42
C ALA A 15 23.45 2.78 -15.58
N LYS A 16 23.24 3.30 -16.80
CA LYS A 16 24.21 3.11 -17.91
C LYS A 16 25.47 3.96 -17.70
N ASN A 17 25.29 5.18 -17.18
CA ASN A 17 26.35 6.10 -16.86
C ASN A 17 26.09 6.69 -15.48
N LEU A 18 26.93 6.34 -14.51
CA LEU A 18 26.75 6.71 -13.11
C LEU A 18 26.78 8.23 -12.92
N ARG A 19 27.69 8.95 -13.59
CA ARG A 19 27.81 10.41 -13.47
C ARG A 19 26.55 11.13 -13.95
N LYS A 20 26.07 10.81 -15.16
CA LYS A 20 24.82 11.38 -15.69
C LYS A 20 23.62 11.04 -14.80
N ARG A 21 23.60 9.82 -14.24
CA ARG A 21 22.52 9.37 -13.36
C ARG A 21 22.50 10.14 -12.05
N VAL A 22 23.65 10.27 -11.38
CA VAL A 22 23.75 11.01 -10.11
C VAL A 22 23.37 12.47 -10.35
N LEU A 23 23.89 13.10 -11.41
CA LEU A 23 23.56 14.49 -11.77
C LEU A 23 22.05 14.69 -12.00
N SER A 24 21.35 13.71 -12.59
CA SER A 24 19.92 13.82 -12.85
C SER A 24 19.10 14.11 -11.58
N TYR A 25 19.51 13.56 -10.43
CA TYR A 25 18.83 13.82 -9.16
C TYR A 25 19.01 15.27 -8.67
N PHE A 26 20.12 15.93 -9.04
CA PHE A 26 20.43 17.31 -8.66
C PHE A 26 19.89 18.35 -9.64
N THR A 27 19.76 18.02 -10.92
CA THR A 27 19.22 18.95 -11.95
C THR A 27 17.70 19.18 -11.87
N TYR A 28 16.93 18.22 -11.32
CA TYR A 28 15.47 18.39 -11.15
C TYR A 28 15.08 19.41 -10.06
N GLY A 29 16.05 19.97 -9.33
CA GLY A 29 15.82 20.96 -8.28
C GLY A 29 15.50 22.39 -8.76
N HIS A 30 15.51 22.66 -10.07
CA HIS A 30 15.36 24.02 -10.62
C HIS A 30 14.10 24.27 -11.49
N SER A 31 13.30 23.25 -11.80
CA SER A 31 11.99 23.45 -12.43
C SER A 31 10.90 23.55 -11.36
N GLN A 32 10.19 24.68 -11.32
CA GLN A 32 9.18 25.12 -10.33
C GLN A 32 7.95 24.21 -10.10
N GLU A 33 7.98 22.93 -10.47
CA GLU A 33 6.90 22.01 -10.09
C GLU A 33 7.22 21.34 -8.75
N LEU A 34 6.23 21.30 -7.84
CA LEU A 34 6.19 20.59 -6.54
C LEU A 34 6.52 19.06 -6.61
N SER A 35 7.03 18.58 -7.73
CA SER A 35 7.07 17.20 -8.17
C SER A 35 7.93 16.28 -7.31
N ASN A 36 8.93 16.76 -6.54
CA ASN A 36 9.79 15.79 -5.85
C ASN A 36 10.48 16.18 -4.53
N TRP A 37 9.76 16.79 -3.59
CA TRP A 37 10.28 17.01 -2.21
C TRP A 37 10.79 15.71 -1.54
N LYS A 38 10.24 14.55 -1.92
CA LYS A 38 10.69 13.24 -1.43
C LYS A 38 12.03 12.82 -2.02
N THR A 39 12.30 13.12 -3.28
CA THR A 39 13.63 12.94 -3.87
C THR A 39 14.64 13.90 -3.24
N MET A 40 14.25 15.14 -2.91
CA MET A 40 15.10 16.03 -2.11
C MET A 40 15.39 15.44 -0.72
N LYS A 41 14.41 14.79 -0.09
CA LYS A 41 14.60 14.07 1.19
C LYS A 41 15.50 12.85 1.06
N LEU A 42 15.45 12.13 -0.06
CA LEU A 42 16.42 11.08 -0.39
C LEU A 42 17.82 11.68 -0.47
N ILE A 43 18.00 12.70 -1.31
CA ILE A 43 19.30 13.37 -1.53
C ILE A 43 19.89 13.89 -0.22
N GLY A 44 19.10 14.57 0.61
CA GLY A 44 19.55 15.10 1.90
C GLY A 44 19.98 14.03 2.92
N LYS A 45 19.68 12.74 2.68
CA LYS A 45 20.13 11.62 3.51
C LYS A 45 21.34 10.87 2.94
N ILE A 46 21.69 11.08 1.67
CA ILE A 46 22.82 10.39 1.04
C ILE A 46 24.13 10.95 1.63
N GLN A 47 25.08 10.06 1.90
CA GLN A 47 26.46 10.42 2.25
C GLN A 47 27.48 9.70 1.40
N ASP A 48 27.15 8.50 0.92
CA ASP A 48 28.06 7.65 0.19
C ASP A 48 27.34 6.89 -0.95
N ILE A 49 28.07 6.58 -2.02
CA ILE A 49 27.57 5.88 -3.21
C ILE A 49 28.54 4.75 -3.59
N ASP A 50 28.07 3.50 -3.44
CA ASP A 50 28.73 2.31 -3.97
C ASP A 50 28.17 1.93 -5.34
N PHE A 51 28.93 1.19 -6.14
CA PHE A 51 28.44 0.61 -7.39
C PHE A 51 29.02 -0.77 -7.65
N LEU A 52 28.29 -1.56 -8.45
CA LEU A 52 28.71 -2.84 -8.98
C LEU A 52 28.57 -2.77 -10.50
N VAL A 53 29.61 -3.17 -11.23
CA VAL A 53 29.59 -3.24 -12.69
C VAL A 53 29.00 -4.58 -13.10
N THR A 54 28.15 -4.56 -14.12
CA THR A 54 27.52 -5.75 -14.70
C THR A 54 27.80 -5.79 -16.19
N ASP A 55 27.78 -6.99 -16.79
CA ASP A 55 28.20 -7.16 -18.19
C ASP A 55 27.20 -6.56 -19.19
N ASN A 56 25.93 -6.49 -18.80
CA ASN A 56 24.88 -5.93 -19.66
C ASN A 56 23.70 -5.35 -18.85
N GLU A 57 22.82 -4.63 -19.53
CA GLU A 57 21.65 -3.99 -18.92
C GLU A 57 20.63 -4.98 -18.34
N VAL A 58 20.55 -6.20 -18.88
CA VAL A 58 19.63 -7.24 -18.38
C VAL A 58 20.12 -7.73 -17.00
N GLU A 59 21.42 -7.95 -16.84
CA GLU A 59 22.02 -8.30 -15.55
C GLU A 59 21.92 -7.17 -14.53
N ALA A 60 22.15 -5.92 -14.94
CA ALA A 60 21.94 -4.76 -14.07
C ALA A 60 20.52 -4.75 -13.49
N PHE A 61 19.52 -5.07 -14.33
CA PHE A 61 18.11 -5.10 -13.98
C PHE A 61 17.77 -6.24 -13.01
N LEU A 62 18.29 -7.45 -13.25
CA LEU A 62 18.13 -8.60 -12.36
C LEU A 62 18.82 -8.38 -11.01
N LEU A 63 20.04 -7.85 -11.04
CA LEU A 63 20.84 -7.57 -9.84
C LEU A 63 20.18 -6.49 -8.98
N GLU A 64 19.72 -5.39 -9.58
CA GLU A 64 18.96 -4.33 -8.89
C GLU A 64 17.76 -4.93 -8.14
N SER A 65 16.93 -5.71 -8.82
CA SER A 65 15.76 -6.37 -8.22
C SER A 65 16.14 -7.27 -7.04
N ASN A 66 17.21 -8.05 -7.18
CA ASN A 66 17.70 -8.93 -6.11
C ASN A 66 18.24 -8.15 -4.90
N LEU A 67 19.01 -7.08 -5.13
CA LEU A 67 19.54 -6.25 -4.05
C LEU A 67 18.43 -5.47 -3.33
N ILE A 68 17.42 -4.96 -4.05
CA ILE A 68 16.24 -4.33 -3.43
C ILE A 68 15.51 -5.33 -2.54
N LYS A 69 15.32 -6.57 -2.99
CA LYS A 69 14.70 -7.63 -2.16
C LYS A 69 15.52 -7.97 -0.92
N GLN A 70 16.85 -8.02 -1.07
CA GLN A 70 17.77 -8.36 0.00
C GLN A 70 17.81 -7.27 1.08
N TYR A 71 17.99 -6.01 0.68
CA TYR A 71 18.24 -4.89 1.60
C TYR A 71 16.99 -4.08 1.96
N ARG A 72 15.91 -4.18 1.17
CA ARG A 72 14.66 -3.41 1.32
C ARG A 72 14.87 -1.93 1.66
N PRO A 73 15.58 -1.18 0.81
CA PRO A 73 15.96 0.19 1.11
C PRO A 73 14.74 1.11 1.23
N LEU A 74 14.81 2.09 2.13
CA LEU A 74 13.68 2.95 2.51
C LEU A 74 12.99 3.66 1.33
N PHE A 75 13.75 4.07 0.31
CA PHE A 75 13.24 4.92 -0.78
C PHE A 75 12.94 4.16 -2.08
N ASN A 76 13.24 2.86 -2.16
CA ASN A 76 12.83 2.04 -3.30
C ASN A 76 11.34 1.68 -3.21
N ILE A 77 10.77 1.25 -4.34
CA ILE A 77 9.39 0.71 -4.38
C ILE A 77 9.26 -0.43 -3.36
N ASP A 78 8.49 -0.20 -2.31
CA ASP A 78 8.08 -1.26 -1.39
C ASP A 78 6.74 -1.83 -1.88
N LEU A 79 6.79 -3.03 -2.45
CA LEU A 79 5.58 -3.80 -2.74
C LEU A 79 4.97 -4.25 -1.40
N LYS A 80 4.14 -3.37 -0.80
CA LYS A 80 3.45 -3.58 0.49
C LYS A 80 2.68 -4.90 0.53
N ASP A 81 2.15 -5.32 -0.62
CA ASP A 81 1.68 -6.69 -0.84
C ASP A 81 2.89 -7.59 -1.07
N GLN A 82 3.70 -7.69 -0.01
CA GLN A 82 4.69 -8.73 0.10
C GLN A 82 3.87 -10.00 -0.07
N GLN A 83 4.09 -10.73 -1.18
CA GLN A 83 4.10 -12.17 -1.06
C GLN A 83 4.94 -12.42 0.18
N ARG A 84 4.29 -12.78 1.29
CA ARG A 84 5.00 -13.11 2.52
C ARG A 84 5.81 -14.31 2.11
N TYR A 85 7.07 -14.09 1.73
CA TYR A 85 8.04 -15.15 1.58
C TYR A 85 7.94 -15.89 2.89
N THR A 86 7.32 -17.06 2.80
CA THR A 86 7.09 -17.84 3.98
C THR A 86 8.41 -18.52 4.18
N TYR A 87 9.08 -18.14 5.25
CA TYR A 87 10.25 -18.85 5.71
C TYR A 87 9.75 -19.85 6.73
N LEU A 88 10.26 -21.07 6.68
CA LEU A 88 10.04 -22.04 7.73
C LEU A 88 11.25 -22.06 8.63
N LYS A 89 11.05 -22.30 9.92
CA LYS A 89 12.12 -22.39 10.90
C LYS A 89 11.92 -23.66 11.71
N ILE A 90 12.96 -24.48 11.81
CA ILE A 90 13.00 -25.58 12.77
C ILE A 90 13.78 -25.08 13.98
N SER A 91 13.14 -25.06 15.16
CA SER A 91 13.77 -24.55 16.40
C SER A 91 14.89 -25.47 16.90
N ASP A 92 15.86 -24.88 17.62
CA ASP A 92 16.97 -25.61 18.26
C ASP A 92 16.60 -26.16 19.67
N GLU A 93 15.32 -26.46 19.89
CA GLU A 93 14.84 -27.01 21.16
C GLU A 93 15.09 -28.53 21.23
N LEU A 94 15.14 -29.10 22.44
CA LEU A 94 15.33 -30.55 22.67
C LEU A 94 14.39 -31.42 21.81
N PHE A 95 13.13 -30.97 21.67
CA PHE A 95 12.17 -31.47 20.70
C PHE A 95 11.84 -30.32 19.72
N PRO A 96 12.47 -30.29 18.54
CA PRO A 96 12.29 -29.20 17.58
C PRO A 96 10.84 -29.00 17.12
N ARG A 97 10.50 -27.75 16.79
CA ARG A 97 9.21 -27.34 16.24
C ARG A 97 9.39 -26.78 14.85
N LEU A 98 8.45 -27.09 13.95
CA LEU A 98 8.33 -26.37 12.69
C LEU A 98 7.53 -25.09 12.92
N LEU A 99 8.12 -23.93 12.62
CA LEU A 99 7.56 -22.61 12.82
C LEU A 99 7.52 -21.85 11.50
N VAL A 100 6.59 -20.90 11.38
CA VAL A 100 6.64 -19.89 10.31
C VAL A 100 7.57 -18.78 10.78
N ALA A 101 8.72 -18.62 10.13
CA ALA A 101 9.70 -17.60 10.45
C ALA A 101 9.21 -16.23 9.95
N ARG A 102 9.19 -15.25 10.85
CA ARG A 102 8.86 -13.85 10.54
C ARG A 102 10.12 -13.00 10.64
N ARG A 103 10.28 -12.03 9.74
CA ARG A 103 11.38 -11.06 9.78
C ARG A 103 10.90 -9.73 10.37
N ASN A 104 11.77 -9.04 11.12
CA ASN A 104 11.56 -7.65 11.51
C ASN A 104 11.92 -6.70 10.35
N ARG A 105 11.77 -5.37 10.55
CA ARG A 105 12.09 -4.36 9.53
C ARG A 105 13.57 -4.34 9.14
N ASP A 106 14.46 -4.76 10.02
CA ASP A 106 15.91 -4.87 9.77
C ASP A 106 16.33 -6.19 9.12
N GLY A 107 15.38 -7.02 8.70
CA GLY A 107 15.63 -8.30 8.02
C GLY A 107 16.00 -9.47 8.94
N LYS A 108 16.07 -9.28 10.26
CA LYS A 108 16.38 -10.34 11.24
C LYS A 108 15.17 -11.22 11.54
N PHE A 109 15.37 -12.54 11.63
CA PHE A 109 14.32 -13.50 11.96
C PHE A 109 13.95 -13.46 13.45
N MET A 110 12.67 -13.29 13.74
CA MET A 110 12.11 -13.26 15.09
C MET A 110 11.85 -14.67 15.65
N GLY A 111 11.62 -14.74 16.96
CA GLY A 111 11.32 -15.99 17.67
C GLY A 111 12.56 -16.78 18.08
N PRO A 112 12.40 -18.06 18.46
CA PRO A 112 13.51 -18.89 18.95
C PRO A 112 14.60 -19.06 17.88
N LYS A 113 15.83 -19.38 18.34
CA LYS A 113 16.93 -19.81 17.47
C LYS A 113 16.54 -21.11 16.74
N GLY A 114 17.05 -21.26 15.53
CA GLY A 114 16.65 -22.36 14.68
C GLY A 114 17.16 -22.24 13.25
N ARG A 115 17.22 -23.37 12.56
CA ARG A 115 17.53 -23.47 11.13
C ARG A 115 16.37 -22.95 10.30
N VAL A 116 16.65 -22.02 9.37
CA VAL A 116 15.63 -21.38 8.53
C VAL A 116 15.70 -21.91 7.10
N PHE A 117 14.53 -22.23 6.53
CA PHE A 117 14.33 -22.79 5.20
C PHE A 117 13.44 -21.86 4.37
N GLY A 118 13.72 -21.73 3.08
CA GLY A 118 13.01 -20.82 2.16
C GLY A 118 13.97 -19.84 1.47
N PRO A 119 13.46 -18.83 0.74
CA PRO A 119 12.07 -18.39 0.69
C PRO A 119 11.13 -19.33 -0.08
N PHE A 120 10.00 -19.70 0.52
CA PHE A 120 8.94 -20.39 -0.20
C PHE A 120 8.00 -19.37 -0.86
N VAL A 121 7.96 -19.34 -2.21
CA VAL A 121 7.00 -18.56 -3.01
C VAL A 121 5.64 -19.27 -3.10
N HIS A 122 4.57 -18.46 -3.06
CA HIS A 122 3.11 -18.77 -3.06
C HIS A 122 2.33 -18.79 -1.73
N GLY A 123 1.18 -18.10 -1.74
CA GLY A 123 0.14 -18.06 -0.71
C GLY A 123 -0.82 -19.26 -0.74
N SER A 124 -1.54 -19.45 0.37
CA SER A 124 -2.56 -20.49 0.72
C SER A 124 -2.23 -21.97 0.46
N SER A 125 -1.73 -22.38 -0.70
CA SER A 125 -1.47 -23.80 -1.04
C SER A 125 -0.29 -24.41 -0.29
N LYS A 126 0.72 -23.63 0.12
CA LYS A 126 1.83 -24.11 0.99
C LYS A 126 1.54 -24.01 2.49
N PHE A 127 0.65 -23.12 2.94
CA PHE A 127 0.22 -23.09 4.35
C PHE A 127 -0.53 -24.37 4.73
N LEU A 128 -1.34 -24.89 3.81
CA LEU A 128 -1.95 -26.21 3.92
C LEU A 128 -0.88 -27.31 3.94
N ALA A 129 0.17 -27.21 3.11
CA ALA A 129 1.27 -28.16 3.09
C ALA A 129 2.10 -28.15 4.40
N ILE A 130 2.30 -27.01 5.05
CA ILE A 130 3.04 -26.93 6.33
C ILE A 130 2.27 -27.60 7.46
N GLY A 131 0.96 -27.33 7.57
CA GLY A 131 0.11 -28.02 8.52
C GLY A 131 0.14 -29.53 8.29
N LEU A 132 0.10 -29.95 7.03
CA LEU A 132 0.17 -31.36 6.64
C LEU A 132 1.54 -31.99 6.96
N LEU A 133 2.65 -31.35 6.60
CA LEU A 133 4.01 -31.85 6.89
C LEU A 133 4.21 -32.02 8.40
N ARG A 134 3.70 -31.10 9.23
CA ARG A 134 3.76 -31.27 10.69
C ARG A 134 3.03 -32.52 11.16
N LYS A 135 1.85 -32.79 10.61
CA LYS A 135 1.04 -33.97 10.95
C LYS A 135 1.72 -35.26 10.51
N ILE A 136 2.22 -35.30 9.27
CA ILE A 136 2.91 -36.46 8.69
C ILE A 136 4.15 -36.83 9.52
N PHE A 137 5.01 -35.85 9.80
CA PHE A 137 6.23 -36.07 10.58
C PHE A 137 5.98 -36.00 12.09
N LYS A 138 4.72 -35.94 12.51
CA LYS A 138 4.27 -35.85 13.91
C LYS A 138 5.02 -34.82 14.76
N ILE A 139 5.36 -33.69 14.15
CA ILE A 139 6.13 -32.60 14.75
C ILE A 139 5.23 -31.78 15.66
N ARG A 140 5.65 -31.62 16.92
CA ARG A 140 4.85 -30.94 17.94
C ARG A 140 4.60 -29.46 17.60
N ILE A 141 3.46 -28.96 18.08
CA ILE A 141 3.08 -27.55 17.94
C ILE A 141 3.16 -26.76 19.27
N CYS A 142 3.21 -27.45 20.41
CA CYS A 142 3.10 -26.84 21.73
C CYS A 142 4.28 -25.89 22.02
N ASN A 143 4.00 -24.68 22.53
CA ASN A 143 5.05 -23.71 22.84
C ASN A 143 5.98 -24.16 23.97
N ARG A 144 5.41 -24.74 25.02
CA ARG A 144 6.12 -25.43 26.10
C ARG A 144 5.59 -26.85 26.16
N LEU A 145 6.42 -27.83 26.53
CA LEU A 145 5.96 -29.20 26.70
C LEU A 145 5.01 -29.27 27.91
N PRO A 146 3.72 -29.57 27.71
CA PRO A 146 2.80 -29.77 28.83
C PRO A 146 3.14 -31.07 29.58
N LYS A 147 2.60 -31.28 30.78
CA LYS A 147 2.73 -32.56 31.50
C LYS A 147 1.62 -33.57 31.13
N LYS A 148 0.69 -33.20 30.25
CA LYS A 148 -0.45 -34.01 29.79
C LYS A 148 -0.53 -33.97 28.25
N PRO A 149 -0.99 -35.04 27.59
CA PRO A 149 -1.12 -35.05 26.14
C PRO A 149 -2.24 -34.10 25.68
N CYS A 150 -2.06 -33.47 24.52
CA CYS A 150 -3.05 -32.59 23.92
C CYS A 150 -3.84 -33.32 22.82
N LEU A 151 -4.85 -32.65 22.26
CA LEU A 151 -5.69 -33.20 21.19
C LEU A 151 -4.88 -33.75 20.01
N GLU A 152 -3.78 -33.09 19.62
CA GLU A 152 -2.92 -33.53 18.50
C GLU A 152 -2.38 -34.95 18.69
N TYR A 153 -2.17 -35.42 19.92
CA TYR A 153 -1.79 -36.81 20.19
C TYR A 153 -2.95 -37.77 19.92
N PHE A 154 -4.14 -37.46 20.46
CA PHE A 154 -5.32 -38.31 20.32
C PHE A 154 -5.81 -38.43 18.87
N ILE A 155 -5.51 -37.44 18.02
CA ILE A 155 -5.80 -37.47 16.58
C ILE A 155 -4.56 -37.88 15.74
N ASN A 156 -3.54 -38.45 16.38
CA ASN A 156 -2.30 -38.99 15.81
C ASN A 156 -1.42 -38.04 14.98
N ASN A 157 -1.47 -36.74 15.25
CA ASN A 157 -0.65 -35.71 14.61
C ASN A 157 0.65 -35.38 15.38
N CYS A 158 0.89 -36.01 16.52
CA CYS A 158 2.04 -35.76 17.39
C CYS A 158 2.33 -37.00 18.23
N ASP A 159 3.60 -37.43 18.35
CA ASP A 159 3.98 -38.59 19.15
C ASP A 159 4.04 -38.33 20.66
N ALA A 160 3.56 -37.17 21.10
CA ALA A 160 3.49 -36.75 22.50
C ALA A 160 4.82 -36.88 23.29
N PRO A 161 5.90 -36.20 22.86
CA PRO A 161 7.15 -36.14 23.64
C PRO A 161 6.94 -35.51 25.03
N CYS A 162 5.83 -34.80 25.22
CA CYS A 162 5.43 -34.16 26.48
C CYS A 162 5.14 -35.14 27.63
N ILE A 163 4.84 -36.40 27.32
CA ILE A 163 4.63 -37.47 28.29
C ILE A 163 5.65 -38.60 28.14
N ASN A 164 6.79 -38.33 27.48
CA ASN A 164 7.84 -39.31 27.19
C ASN A 164 7.38 -40.51 26.36
N ASN A 165 6.32 -40.35 25.56
CA ASN A 165 5.82 -41.42 24.68
C ASN A 165 6.72 -41.70 23.46
N VAL A 166 7.68 -40.81 23.19
CA VAL A 166 8.72 -40.98 22.16
C VAL A 166 10.07 -40.52 22.70
N THR A 167 11.13 -41.26 22.36
CA THR A 167 12.51 -40.87 22.71
C THR A 167 12.98 -39.71 21.83
N GLN A 168 13.94 -38.94 22.34
CA GLN A 168 14.50 -37.82 21.59
C GLN A 168 15.12 -38.27 20.26
N ASN A 169 15.86 -39.38 20.24
CA ASN A 169 16.50 -39.89 19.03
C ASN A 169 15.47 -40.22 17.94
N LYS A 170 14.41 -40.95 18.31
CA LYS A 170 13.34 -41.33 17.37
C LYS A 170 12.55 -40.12 16.87
N TYR A 171 12.34 -39.11 17.73
CA TYR A 171 11.73 -37.85 17.29
C TYR A 171 12.63 -37.09 16.31
N MET A 172 13.95 -37.13 16.51
CA MET A 172 14.91 -36.45 15.64
C MET A 172 15.00 -37.08 14.25
N GLU A 173 14.79 -38.39 14.10
CA GLU A 173 14.68 -39.04 12.78
C GLU A 173 13.55 -38.45 11.93
N SER A 174 12.40 -38.18 12.55
CA SER A 174 11.27 -37.51 11.91
C SER A 174 11.59 -36.06 11.55
N VAL A 175 12.31 -35.34 12.42
CA VAL A 175 12.78 -33.97 12.16
C VAL A 175 13.76 -33.92 10.99
N GLU A 176 14.71 -34.86 10.91
CA GLU A 176 15.68 -34.93 9.82
C GLU A 176 15.04 -35.28 8.49
N SER A 177 14.07 -36.20 8.50
CA SER A 177 13.27 -36.52 7.31
C SER A 177 12.52 -35.29 6.79
N LEU A 178 11.93 -34.49 7.68
CA LEU A 178 11.33 -33.20 7.35
C LEU A 178 12.38 -32.21 6.80
N VAL A 179 13.56 -32.10 7.41
CA VAL A 179 14.65 -31.22 6.93
C VAL A 179 15.07 -31.58 5.50
N ASN A 180 15.22 -32.86 5.19
CA ASN A 180 15.62 -33.33 3.86
C ASN A 180 14.62 -32.93 2.77
N ILE A 181 13.32 -32.97 3.08
CA ILE A 181 12.25 -32.48 2.19
C ILE A 181 12.32 -30.96 2.05
N LEU A 182 12.52 -30.23 3.15
CA LEU A 182 12.60 -28.76 3.13
C LEU A 182 13.85 -28.24 2.40
N GLN A 183 14.92 -29.02 2.32
CA GLN A 183 16.16 -28.70 1.59
C GLN A 183 16.12 -29.09 0.11
N GLY A 184 15.09 -29.80 -0.35
CA GLY A 184 14.97 -30.26 -1.74
C GLY A 184 15.94 -31.37 -2.13
N ARG A 185 16.55 -32.06 -1.14
CA ARG A 185 17.50 -33.18 -1.37
C ARG A 185 16.80 -34.49 -1.76
N LYS A 186 15.52 -34.63 -1.39
CA LYS A 186 14.62 -35.71 -1.83
C LYS A 186 13.33 -35.10 -2.31
N SER A 187 12.78 -35.63 -3.40
CA SER A 187 11.50 -35.18 -3.92
C SER A 187 10.37 -35.63 -3.00
N ILE A 188 9.26 -34.89 -2.98
CA ILE A 188 8.02 -35.37 -2.32
C ILE A 188 7.58 -36.70 -2.95
N ASP A 189 7.91 -36.94 -4.22
CA ASP A 189 7.61 -38.19 -4.91
C ASP A 189 8.42 -39.36 -4.31
N ASP A 190 9.72 -39.18 -4.01
CA ASP A 190 10.54 -40.22 -3.36
C ASP A 190 9.99 -40.60 -1.98
N PHE A 191 9.44 -39.61 -1.27
CA PHE A 191 8.82 -39.83 0.03
C PHE A 191 7.48 -40.57 -0.08
N ILE A 192 6.65 -40.22 -1.07
CA ILE A 192 5.40 -40.94 -1.36
C ILE A 192 5.70 -42.40 -1.72
N GLU A 193 6.72 -42.65 -2.54
CA GLU A 193 7.11 -44.01 -2.91
C GLU A 193 7.61 -44.81 -1.70
N LYS A 194 8.43 -44.20 -0.84
CA LYS A 194 8.83 -44.83 0.41
C LYS A 194 7.63 -45.12 1.33
N MET A 195 6.65 -44.22 1.42
CA MET A 195 5.43 -44.48 2.20
C MET A 195 4.60 -45.63 1.61
N LYS A 196 4.54 -45.77 0.28
CA LYS A 196 3.87 -46.93 -0.35
C LYS A 196 4.60 -48.23 -0.03
N GLU A 197 5.93 -48.21 0.01
CA GLU A 197 6.75 -49.35 0.42
C GLU A 197 6.51 -49.72 1.89
N ASP A 198 6.54 -48.73 2.80
CA ASP A 198 6.25 -48.92 4.23
C ASP A 198 4.82 -49.41 4.48
N MET A 199 3.85 -48.95 3.68
CA MET A 199 2.47 -49.42 3.68
C MET A 199 2.38 -50.89 3.29
N ASN A 200 3.08 -51.30 2.23
CA ASN A 200 3.11 -52.68 1.76
C ASN A 200 3.79 -53.59 2.79
N ASN A 201 4.89 -53.14 3.38
CA ASN A 201 5.58 -53.88 4.45
C ASN A 201 4.70 -54.04 5.69
N ALA A 202 3.95 -53.01 6.08
CA ALA A 202 2.97 -53.11 7.17
C ALA A 202 1.84 -54.10 6.85
N SER A 203 1.34 -54.08 5.61
CA SER A 203 0.31 -55.03 5.16
C SER A 203 0.82 -56.48 5.12
N LEU A 204 2.06 -56.69 4.66
CA LEU A 204 2.71 -58.01 4.66
C LEU A 204 2.96 -58.52 6.09
N GLY A 205 3.26 -57.61 7.02
CA GLY A 205 3.39 -57.88 8.44
C GLY A 205 2.07 -58.01 9.20
N LEU A 206 0.91 -58.05 8.52
CA LEU A 206 -0.44 -58.12 9.09
C LEU A 206 -0.84 -56.93 10.00
N ASP A 207 -0.11 -55.81 9.93
CA ASP A 207 -0.42 -54.57 10.65
C ASP A 207 -1.32 -53.66 9.81
N TYR A 208 -2.59 -54.08 9.70
CA TYR A 208 -3.58 -53.44 8.83
C TYR A 208 -3.97 -52.02 9.27
N GLU A 209 -3.89 -51.71 10.57
CA GLU A 209 -4.19 -50.36 11.07
C GLU A 209 -3.14 -49.36 10.60
N LYS A 210 -1.86 -49.73 10.74
CA LYS A 210 -0.74 -48.92 10.26
C LYS A 210 -0.75 -48.79 8.73
N ALA A 211 -1.03 -49.87 8.01
CA ALA A 211 -1.14 -49.83 6.55
C ALA A 211 -2.27 -48.88 6.09
N LYS A 212 -3.44 -48.93 6.74
CA LYS A 212 -4.57 -48.03 6.45
C LYS A 212 -4.23 -46.56 6.68
N GLU A 213 -3.53 -46.24 7.78
CA GLU A 213 -3.13 -44.87 8.09
C GLU A 213 -2.15 -44.30 7.05
N ILE A 214 -1.15 -45.11 6.67
CA ILE A 214 -0.16 -44.72 5.65
C ILE A 214 -0.86 -44.51 4.30
N ARG A 215 -1.76 -45.42 3.90
CA ARG A 215 -2.57 -45.32 2.68
C ARG A 215 -3.37 -44.02 2.62
N ASP A 216 -4.11 -43.71 3.68
CA ASP A 216 -4.96 -42.52 3.72
C ASP A 216 -4.12 -41.23 3.69
N THR A 217 -2.89 -41.28 4.22
CA THR A 217 -1.91 -40.19 4.15
C THR A 217 -1.35 -40.02 2.74
N VAL A 218 -0.98 -41.12 2.07
CA VAL A 218 -0.55 -41.14 0.66
C VAL A 218 -1.66 -40.58 -0.25
N ASN A 219 -2.91 -41.01 -0.06
CA ASN A 219 -4.05 -40.52 -0.86
C ASN A 219 -4.28 -39.01 -0.69
N ARG A 220 -4.11 -38.46 0.51
CA ARG A 220 -4.19 -37.00 0.73
C ARG A 220 -3.06 -36.26 0.01
N LEU A 221 -1.85 -36.82 0.02
CA LEU A 221 -0.68 -36.25 -0.68
C LEU A 221 -0.85 -36.28 -2.19
N GLU A 222 -1.32 -37.40 -2.75
CA GLU A 222 -1.52 -37.56 -4.20
C GLU A 222 -2.66 -36.66 -4.73
N ASN A 223 -3.72 -36.45 -3.95
CA ASN A 223 -4.81 -35.53 -4.31
C ASN A 223 -4.41 -34.04 -4.30
N LEU A 224 -3.44 -33.66 -3.47
CA LEU A 224 -2.84 -32.32 -3.52
C LEU A 224 -1.88 -32.18 -4.71
N ARG A 225 -1.14 -33.24 -5.02
CA ARG A 225 -0.26 -33.32 -6.19
C ARG A 225 -1.04 -33.25 -7.49
N SER A 226 -2.19 -33.93 -7.61
CA SER A 226 -3.03 -33.88 -8.81
C SER A 226 -3.54 -32.46 -9.06
N LYS A 227 -3.99 -31.73 -8.03
CA LYS A 227 -4.35 -30.31 -8.15
C LYS A 227 -3.18 -29.43 -8.59
N GLN A 228 -1.95 -29.66 -8.09
CA GLN A 228 -0.75 -28.93 -8.50
C GLN A 228 -0.28 -29.28 -9.93
N LYS A 229 -0.27 -30.56 -10.32
CA LYS A 229 0.06 -31.00 -11.68
C LYS A 229 -0.99 -30.53 -12.68
N ILE A 230 -2.26 -30.48 -12.28
CA ILE A 230 -3.34 -29.87 -13.06
C ILE A 230 -3.04 -28.36 -13.21
N GLU A 231 -2.73 -27.61 -12.15
CA GLU A 231 -2.29 -26.21 -12.27
C GLU A 231 -1.03 -26.00 -13.14
N GLN A 232 -0.05 -26.91 -13.08
CA GLN A 232 1.19 -26.85 -13.86
C GLN A 232 1.03 -27.25 -15.32
N SER A 233 0.24 -28.28 -15.65
CA SER A 233 -0.04 -28.71 -17.04
C SER A 233 -1.02 -27.78 -17.77
N ILE A 234 -1.84 -27.05 -17.01
CA ILE A 234 -2.79 -26.02 -17.47
C ILE A 234 -2.10 -24.69 -17.87
N SER A 235 -0.80 -24.54 -17.59
CA SER A 235 0.05 -23.37 -17.91
C SER A 235 0.37 -23.19 -19.41
N SER A 236 -0.06 -24.10 -20.27
CA SER A 236 0.30 -24.15 -21.70
C SER A 236 -0.63 -23.35 -22.65
N ARG A 237 -1.71 -22.72 -22.16
CA ARG A 237 -2.59 -21.84 -22.96
C ARG A 237 -2.69 -20.42 -22.41
N SER A 238 -2.77 -19.46 -23.33
CA SER A 238 -2.53 -18.01 -23.20
C SER A 238 -3.05 -17.35 -21.92
N GLU A 239 -2.18 -17.30 -20.91
CA GLU A 239 -2.38 -16.45 -19.74
C GLU A 239 -2.10 -14.99 -20.11
N GLU A 240 -3.12 -14.16 -19.93
CA GLU A 240 -3.04 -12.71 -20.15
C GLU A 240 -3.09 -12.01 -18.79
N GLU A 241 -2.20 -11.06 -18.57
CA GLU A 241 -2.25 -10.17 -17.42
C GLU A 241 -2.34 -8.73 -17.91
N TYR A 242 -3.28 -7.99 -17.35
CA TYR A 242 -3.55 -6.60 -17.70
C TYR A 242 -3.06 -5.73 -16.55
N VAL A 243 -2.11 -4.84 -16.81
CA VAL A 243 -1.48 -3.97 -15.83
C VAL A 243 -1.73 -2.52 -16.24
N GLY A 244 -2.62 -1.85 -15.52
CA GLY A 244 -2.81 -0.41 -15.67
C GLY A 244 -2.02 0.36 -14.62
N ILE A 245 -1.42 1.47 -15.04
CA ILE A 245 -0.79 2.46 -14.16
C ILE A 245 -1.44 3.83 -14.37
N GLN A 246 -1.60 4.60 -13.29
CA GLN A 246 -1.93 6.01 -13.36
C GLN A 246 -1.14 6.80 -12.31
N TYR A 247 -0.82 8.05 -12.63
CA TYR A 247 -0.01 8.91 -11.77
C TYR A 247 -0.86 9.91 -11.02
N ASN A 248 -0.64 9.95 -9.70
CA ASN A 248 -1.09 11.01 -8.84
C ASN A 248 0.10 11.97 -8.60
N ARG A 249 0.22 12.99 -9.45
CA ARG A 249 1.35 13.92 -9.42
C ARG A 249 1.39 14.78 -8.16
N LEU A 250 0.25 15.18 -7.58
CA LEU A 250 0.30 16.05 -6.39
C LEU A 250 0.51 15.31 -5.06
N GLN A 251 0.40 13.98 -5.03
CA GLN A 251 0.94 13.15 -3.94
C GLN A 251 2.31 12.52 -4.26
N SER A 252 2.87 12.80 -5.45
CA SER A 252 4.07 12.13 -5.99
C SER A 252 3.97 10.60 -5.89
N LYS A 253 2.84 10.02 -6.32
CA LYS A 253 2.56 8.58 -6.27
C LYS A 253 2.12 8.05 -7.63
N ALA A 254 2.41 6.78 -7.89
CA ALA A 254 1.80 5.99 -8.94
C ALA A 254 0.87 4.94 -8.33
N HIS A 255 -0.27 4.71 -8.98
CA HIS A 255 -1.25 3.69 -8.61
C HIS A 255 -1.32 2.65 -9.72
N ILE A 256 -1.33 1.37 -9.34
CA ILE A 256 -1.34 0.25 -10.26
C ILE A 256 -2.49 -0.69 -9.92
N LEU A 257 -3.16 -1.18 -10.96
CA LEU A 257 -4.20 -2.20 -10.87
C LEU A 257 -3.89 -3.29 -11.88
N ILE A 258 -3.84 -4.53 -11.37
CA ILE A 258 -3.51 -5.72 -12.14
C ILE A 258 -4.72 -6.65 -12.15
N LEU A 259 -5.13 -7.09 -13.34
CA LEU A 259 -6.15 -8.13 -13.53
C LEU A 259 -5.54 -9.30 -14.31
N ARG A 260 -5.68 -10.52 -13.77
CA ARG A 260 -5.25 -11.74 -14.45
C ARG A 260 -6.45 -12.47 -15.05
N ARG A 261 -6.37 -12.75 -16.35
CA ARG A 261 -7.41 -13.46 -17.11
C ARG A 261 -6.93 -14.87 -17.45
N TYR A 262 -7.77 -15.86 -17.18
CA TYR A 262 -7.53 -17.26 -17.50
C TYR A 262 -8.76 -17.87 -18.20
N ARG A 263 -8.59 -18.40 -19.41
CA ARG A 263 -9.68 -18.96 -20.25
C ARG A 263 -10.93 -18.08 -20.31
N GLY A 264 -10.74 -16.77 -20.50
CA GLY A 264 -11.85 -15.84 -20.59
C GLY A 264 -12.28 -15.21 -19.26
N VAL A 265 -11.96 -15.83 -18.12
CA VAL A 265 -12.46 -15.44 -16.79
C VAL A 265 -11.40 -14.67 -15.98
N ILE A 266 -11.82 -13.63 -15.26
CA ILE A 266 -10.95 -12.88 -14.33
C ILE A 266 -10.80 -13.69 -13.04
N ARG A 267 -9.56 -14.07 -12.68
CA ARG A 267 -9.29 -14.89 -11.49
C ARG A 267 -8.60 -14.14 -10.35
N ASP A 268 -7.83 -13.11 -10.67
CA ASP A 268 -7.04 -12.36 -9.68
C ASP A 268 -7.11 -10.86 -9.95
N ARG A 269 -7.16 -10.09 -8.87
CA ARG A 269 -7.18 -8.63 -8.87
C ARG A 269 -6.24 -8.12 -7.79
N LYS A 270 -5.21 -7.37 -8.19
CA LYS A 270 -4.21 -6.81 -7.27
C LYS A 270 -4.04 -5.32 -7.46
N LYS A 271 -3.74 -4.62 -6.37
CA LYS A 271 -3.55 -3.18 -6.33
C LYS A 271 -2.24 -2.85 -5.66
N TYR A 272 -1.53 -1.90 -6.25
CA TYR A 272 -0.27 -1.41 -5.72
C TYR A 272 -0.24 0.12 -5.77
N GLU A 273 0.54 0.71 -4.89
CA GLU A 273 0.94 2.11 -4.96
C GLU A 273 2.44 2.21 -4.68
N PHE A 274 3.13 3.14 -5.33
CA PHE A 274 4.51 3.46 -5.00
C PHE A 274 4.78 4.95 -5.16
N GLU A 275 5.80 5.43 -4.44
CA GLU A 275 6.19 6.84 -4.48
C GLU A 275 7.14 7.11 -5.64
N LEU A 276 6.94 8.24 -6.33
CA LEU A 276 7.75 8.72 -7.45
C LEU A 276 9.07 9.34 -6.95
N VAL A 277 9.84 8.56 -6.20
CA VAL A 277 11.12 8.96 -5.60
C VAL A 277 12.28 8.39 -6.40
N GLY A 278 13.27 9.23 -6.66
CA GLY A 278 14.44 8.84 -7.45
C GLY A 278 14.03 8.39 -8.84
N ASP A 279 14.32 7.14 -9.16
CA ASP A 279 14.04 6.48 -10.43
C ASP A 279 12.91 5.44 -10.39
N ASN A 280 12.13 5.42 -9.31
CA ASN A 280 10.95 4.57 -9.21
C ASN A 280 10.02 4.88 -10.40
N SER A 281 9.96 3.98 -11.37
CA SER A 281 9.18 4.07 -12.60
C SER A 281 8.34 2.82 -12.84
N PHE A 282 7.46 2.85 -13.84
CA PHE A 282 6.65 1.68 -14.20
C PHE A 282 7.50 0.46 -14.54
N SER A 283 8.63 0.65 -15.25
CA SER A 283 9.59 -0.41 -15.57
C SER A 283 10.19 -1.04 -14.31
N SER A 284 10.58 -0.20 -13.34
CA SER A 284 11.10 -0.68 -12.04
C SER A 284 10.05 -1.45 -11.23
N PHE A 285 8.78 -1.02 -11.30
CA PHE A 285 7.68 -1.76 -10.67
C PHE A 285 7.49 -3.12 -11.32
N LEU A 286 7.36 -3.18 -12.65
CA LEU A 286 7.15 -4.45 -13.38
C LEU A 286 8.31 -5.41 -13.13
N SER A 287 9.55 -4.91 -13.13
CA SER A 287 10.74 -5.66 -12.74
C SER A 287 10.55 -6.36 -11.42
N GLN A 288 10.30 -5.58 -10.36
CA GLN A 288 10.25 -6.09 -8.99
C GLN A 288 9.04 -7.02 -8.82
N TYR A 289 7.91 -6.65 -9.38
CA TYR A 289 6.66 -7.41 -9.31
C TYR A 289 6.82 -8.80 -9.94
N TYR A 290 7.31 -8.91 -11.18
CA TYR A 290 7.46 -10.20 -11.83
C TYR A 290 8.68 -10.99 -11.34
N ASN A 291 9.77 -10.34 -10.96
CA ASN A 291 10.88 -11.01 -10.26
C ASN A 291 10.45 -11.61 -8.91
N SER A 292 9.39 -11.10 -8.29
CA SER A 292 8.83 -11.65 -7.05
C SER A 292 7.83 -12.80 -7.29
N LYS A 293 7.40 -13.01 -8.54
CA LYS A 293 6.51 -14.10 -8.94
C LYS A 293 7.29 -15.31 -9.42
N SER A 294 6.69 -16.47 -9.23
CA SER A 294 7.15 -17.79 -9.73
C SER A 294 6.66 -18.11 -11.13
N SER A 295 5.68 -17.37 -11.65
CA SER A 295 5.14 -17.51 -13.00
C SER A 295 4.96 -16.13 -13.63
N VAL A 296 5.54 -15.91 -14.79
CA VAL A 296 5.31 -14.70 -15.61
C VAL A 296 4.39 -15.09 -16.77
N PRO A 297 3.32 -14.32 -17.06
CA PRO A 297 2.45 -14.62 -18.20
C PRO A 297 3.15 -14.32 -19.54
N ARG A 298 2.72 -15.00 -20.61
CA ARG A 298 3.26 -14.79 -21.97
C ARG A 298 2.90 -13.42 -22.55
N PHE A 299 1.72 -12.89 -22.18
CA PHE A 299 1.23 -11.60 -22.66
C PHE A 299 0.87 -10.70 -21.49
N ILE A 300 1.56 -9.56 -21.41
CA ILE A 300 1.33 -8.52 -20.42
C ILE A 300 0.80 -7.30 -21.16
N TYR A 301 -0.48 -7.01 -21.00
CA TYR A 301 -1.12 -5.84 -21.61
C TYR A 301 -1.02 -4.64 -20.69
N VAL A 302 -0.57 -3.51 -21.22
CA VAL A 302 -0.32 -2.28 -20.44
C VAL A 302 -1.01 -1.08 -21.06
N ASN A 303 -1.41 -0.10 -20.25
CA ASN A 303 -1.90 1.20 -20.74
C ASN A 303 -0.75 2.19 -21.04
N GLU A 304 0.41 1.98 -20.42
CA GLU A 304 1.65 2.73 -20.62
C GLU A 304 2.80 1.81 -21.01
N GLU A 305 3.67 2.24 -21.93
CA GLU A 305 4.84 1.43 -22.30
C GLU A 305 5.97 1.65 -21.29
N PRO A 306 6.53 0.60 -20.67
CA PRO A 306 7.60 0.75 -19.70
C PRO A 306 8.92 1.16 -20.37
N ASP A 307 9.72 1.96 -19.66
CA ASP A 307 11.08 2.29 -20.08
C ASP A 307 11.92 1.04 -20.32
N SER A 308 12.73 1.06 -21.38
CA SER A 308 13.63 -0.07 -21.73
C SER A 308 12.88 -1.41 -21.88
N LYS A 309 11.67 -1.38 -22.45
CA LYS A 309 10.80 -2.55 -22.66
C LYS A 309 11.54 -3.80 -23.13
N GLN A 310 12.41 -3.70 -24.15
CA GLN A 310 13.11 -4.87 -24.68
C GLN A 310 14.06 -5.50 -23.65
N VAL A 311 14.67 -4.70 -22.77
CA VAL A 311 15.54 -5.20 -21.69
C VAL A 311 14.70 -5.88 -20.62
N LEU A 312 13.55 -5.29 -20.27
CA LEU A 312 12.60 -5.87 -19.32
C LEU A 312 12.04 -7.20 -19.85
N GLU A 313 11.59 -7.28 -21.10
CA GLU A 313 11.12 -8.53 -21.73
C GLU A 313 12.20 -9.62 -21.64
N LYS A 314 13.43 -9.35 -22.10
CA LYS A 314 14.56 -10.31 -22.00
C LYS A 314 14.87 -10.71 -20.56
N SER A 315 14.77 -9.79 -19.60
CA SER A 315 14.94 -10.10 -18.18
C SER A 315 13.85 -11.04 -17.66
N LEU A 316 12.60 -10.84 -18.08
CA LEU A 316 11.47 -11.68 -17.69
C LEU A 316 11.52 -13.06 -18.36
N GLU A 317 11.98 -13.13 -19.60
CA GLU A 317 12.18 -14.39 -20.33
C GLU A 317 13.19 -15.30 -19.64
N ARG A 318 14.29 -14.75 -19.10
CA ARG A 318 15.26 -15.50 -18.30
C ARG A 318 14.65 -16.11 -17.03
N ILE A 319 13.63 -15.48 -16.46
CA ILE A 319 12.94 -15.94 -15.25
C ILE A 319 11.87 -16.98 -15.60
N ALA A 320 11.15 -16.76 -16.70
CA ALA A 320 9.97 -17.54 -17.07
C ALA A 320 10.28 -18.76 -17.95
N SER A 321 11.49 -18.82 -18.53
CA SER A 321 11.90 -19.84 -19.50
C SER A 321 10.98 -19.94 -20.73
N HIS A 322 10.30 -18.84 -21.07
CA HIS A 322 9.49 -18.70 -22.27
C HIS A 322 9.45 -17.23 -22.70
N THR A 323 9.08 -16.97 -23.97
CA THR A 323 8.91 -15.61 -24.51
C THR A 323 7.86 -14.83 -23.73
N VAL A 324 8.17 -13.57 -23.42
CA VAL A 324 7.28 -12.64 -22.70
C VAL A 324 7.11 -11.38 -23.54
N ASN A 325 5.87 -11.03 -23.86
CA ASN A 325 5.54 -9.84 -24.64
C ASN A 325 4.78 -8.82 -23.80
N ILE A 326 5.31 -7.61 -23.71
CA ILE A 326 4.65 -6.46 -23.09
C ILE A 326 4.00 -5.62 -24.20
N ILE A 327 2.68 -5.60 -24.23
CA ILE A 327 1.90 -5.02 -25.32
C ILE A 327 1.12 -3.82 -24.81
N LYS A 328 1.44 -2.62 -25.32
CA LYS A 328 0.65 -1.43 -25.06
C LYS A 328 -0.70 -1.54 -25.78
N ILE A 329 -1.79 -1.36 -25.05
CA ILE A 329 -3.13 -1.29 -25.62
C ILE A 329 -3.23 -0.06 -26.52
N SER A 330 -3.69 -0.26 -27.74
CA SER A 330 -3.88 0.79 -28.74
C SER A 330 -5.22 0.62 -29.47
N ASN A 331 -5.55 1.53 -30.39
CA ASN A 331 -6.75 1.42 -31.20
C ASN A 331 -6.77 0.20 -32.13
N ARG A 332 -5.60 -0.40 -32.42
CA ARG A 332 -5.48 -1.62 -33.22
C ARG A 332 -5.66 -2.90 -32.40
N THR A 333 -5.77 -2.80 -31.08
CA THR A 333 -5.97 -3.97 -30.21
C THR A 333 -7.43 -4.43 -30.24
N ALA A 334 -7.65 -5.75 -30.15
CA ALA A 334 -8.99 -6.34 -30.09
C ALA A 334 -9.90 -5.65 -29.05
N VAL A 335 -11.17 -5.43 -29.44
CA VAL A 335 -12.16 -4.65 -28.68
C VAL A 335 -12.30 -5.13 -27.23
N GLU A 336 -12.34 -6.44 -27.00
CA GLU A 336 -12.48 -7.04 -25.68
C GLU A 336 -11.32 -6.66 -24.73
N ARG A 337 -10.08 -6.68 -25.22
CA ARG A 337 -8.88 -6.31 -24.44
C ARG A 337 -8.89 -4.81 -24.10
N LYS A 338 -9.36 -3.98 -25.03
CA LYS A 338 -9.53 -2.54 -24.82
C LYS A 338 -10.61 -2.26 -23.77
N GLN A 339 -11.73 -2.97 -23.78
CA GLN A 339 -12.78 -2.84 -22.76
C GLN A 339 -12.26 -3.19 -21.36
N LEU A 340 -11.44 -4.25 -21.24
CA LEU A 340 -10.83 -4.63 -19.97
C LEU A 340 -9.82 -3.59 -19.47
N MET A 341 -9.00 -3.02 -20.35
CA MET A 341 -8.10 -1.93 -19.97
C MET A 341 -8.87 -0.66 -19.57
N ASN A 342 -9.92 -0.30 -20.31
CA ASN A 342 -10.80 0.82 -19.94
C ASN A 342 -11.48 0.61 -18.57
N LEU A 343 -11.79 -0.65 -18.19
CA LEU A 343 -12.28 -0.96 -16.86
C LEU A 343 -11.20 -0.71 -15.79
N ILE A 344 -9.96 -1.12 -16.06
CA ILE A 344 -8.81 -0.86 -15.19
C ILE A 344 -8.59 0.63 -15.02
N ASP A 345 -8.54 1.40 -16.11
CA ASP A 345 -8.34 2.85 -16.09
C ASP A 345 -9.45 3.56 -15.30
N ARG A 346 -10.72 3.21 -15.52
CA ARG A 346 -11.85 3.78 -14.75
C ARG A 346 -11.75 3.48 -13.25
N ASN A 347 -11.35 2.27 -12.90
CA ASN A 347 -11.13 1.88 -11.51
C ASN A 347 -9.97 2.67 -10.90
N LEU A 348 -8.83 2.79 -11.61
CA LEU A 348 -7.68 3.57 -11.17
C LEU A 348 -8.04 5.04 -10.99
N SER A 349 -8.78 5.64 -11.94
CA SER A 349 -9.25 7.01 -11.84
C SER A 349 -10.14 7.20 -10.61
N THR A 350 -11.00 6.22 -10.30
CA THR A 350 -11.83 6.21 -9.09
C THR A 350 -11.01 6.08 -7.80
N TYR A 351 -9.85 5.40 -7.83
CA TYR A 351 -8.95 5.31 -6.68
C TYR A 351 -8.10 6.56 -6.49
N ILE A 352 -7.61 7.16 -7.58
CA ILE A 352 -6.84 8.40 -7.54
C ILE A 352 -7.74 9.57 -7.15
N SER A 353 -8.98 9.59 -7.65
CA SER A 353 -10.01 10.52 -7.20
C SER A 353 -10.54 10.19 -5.79
N LYS A 354 -10.09 9.12 -5.13
CA LYS A 354 -10.26 8.98 -3.68
C LYS A 354 -9.12 9.63 -2.88
N GLY A 355 -8.04 10.06 -3.55
CA GLY A 355 -6.92 10.84 -2.99
C GLY A 355 -6.95 12.34 -3.35
N TYR A 356 -7.78 12.75 -4.31
CA TYR A 356 -8.30 14.11 -4.50
C TYR A 356 -9.80 14.00 -4.48
N GLU A 357 -10.44 14.60 -3.49
CA GLU A 357 -11.88 14.45 -3.33
C GLU A 357 -12.59 14.83 -4.66
N PRO A 358 -13.41 13.95 -5.27
CA PRO A 358 -14.14 14.27 -6.51
C PRO A 358 -15.01 15.52 -6.30
N ALA A 359 -15.39 15.73 -5.03
CA ALA A 359 -15.91 16.94 -4.45
C ALA A 359 -15.21 18.22 -4.91
N LEU A 360 -13.87 18.28 -5.02
CA LEU A 360 -13.16 19.51 -5.38
C LEU A 360 -13.32 19.89 -6.86
N PHE A 361 -13.29 18.89 -7.75
CA PHE A 361 -13.51 19.11 -9.19
C PHE A 361 -14.96 19.50 -9.46
N GLU A 362 -15.87 18.82 -8.78
CA GLU A 362 -17.30 19.11 -8.88
C GLU A 362 -17.63 20.46 -8.24
N LEU A 363 -17.02 20.82 -7.11
CA LEU A 363 -17.11 22.13 -6.49
C LEU A 363 -16.59 23.23 -7.40
N LYS A 364 -15.42 23.04 -8.04
CA LYS A 364 -14.89 23.97 -9.05
C LYS A 364 -15.94 24.24 -10.13
N ARG A 365 -16.57 23.18 -10.64
CA ARG A 365 -17.56 23.26 -11.72
C ARG A 365 -18.84 23.95 -11.25
N ILE A 366 -19.38 23.55 -10.10
CA ILE A 366 -20.64 24.09 -9.55
C ILE A 366 -20.50 25.58 -9.21
N LEU A 367 -19.37 25.97 -8.61
CA LEU A 367 -19.10 27.36 -8.22
C LEU A 367 -18.45 28.20 -9.32
N ASN A 368 -18.21 27.61 -10.50
CA ASN A 368 -17.55 28.26 -11.64
C ASN A 368 -16.20 28.93 -11.27
N LEU A 369 -15.35 28.23 -10.51
CA LEU A 369 -14.05 28.75 -10.08
C LEU A 369 -13.01 28.66 -11.21
N GLY A 370 -12.16 29.68 -11.33
CA GLY A 370 -11.08 29.71 -12.33
C GLY A 370 -10.04 28.61 -12.14
N SER A 371 -9.67 28.32 -10.89
CA SER A 371 -8.72 27.27 -10.50
C SER A 371 -9.39 26.20 -9.62
N LEU A 372 -8.73 25.06 -9.48
CA LEU A 372 -9.19 24.00 -8.58
C LEU A 372 -8.92 24.44 -7.12
N PRO A 373 -9.91 24.44 -6.21
CA PRO A 373 -9.72 24.92 -4.85
C PRO A 373 -8.99 23.88 -3.99
N LYS A 374 -7.67 23.77 -4.11
CA LYS A 374 -6.88 22.77 -3.38
C LYS A 374 -6.76 23.11 -1.90
N VAL A 375 -6.62 24.40 -1.58
CA VAL A 375 -6.56 24.91 -0.21
C VAL A 375 -7.84 25.68 0.08
N ILE A 376 -8.61 25.22 1.07
CA ILE A 376 -9.85 25.87 1.48
C ILE A 376 -9.73 26.24 2.97
N ASP A 377 -9.88 27.52 3.27
CA ASP A 377 -10.01 28.00 4.64
C ASP A 377 -11.48 28.19 4.99
N CYS A 378 -11.91 27.70 6.14
CA CYS A 378 -13.25 27.93 6.66
C CYS A 378 -13.24 28.71 7.97
N PHE A 379 -14.10 29.71 8.07
CA PHE A 379 -14.28 30.55 9.24
C PHE A 379 -15.64 30.29 9.89
N ASP A 380 -15.64 30.12 11.21
CA ASP A 380 -16.84 30.02 12.06
C ASP A 380 -16.71 31.02 13.22
N ILE A 381 -17.86 31.56 13.64
CA ILE A 381 -17.99 32.34 14.87
C ILE A 381 -18.90 31.59 15.82
N SER A 382 -18.40 31.40 17.03
CA SER A 382 -19.14 30.77 18.11
C SER A 382 -19.34 31.77 19.24
N ASN A 383 -20.56 32.29 19.35
CA ASN A 383 -21.01 33.14 20.46
C ASN A 383 -21.78 32.30 21.47
N LEU A 384 -21.45 32.40 22.75
CA LEU A 384 -22.14 31.67 23.80
C LEU A 384 -22.17 32.48 25.10
N GLY A 385 -23.19 33.33 25.23
CA GLY A 385 -23.43 34.22 26.37
C GLY A 385 -23.03 35.68 26.11
N LEU A 386 -23.01 36.50 27.17
CA LEU A 386 -22.79 37.95 27.11
C LEU A 386 -21.31 38.39 27.17
N SER A 387 -20.34 37.49 27.40
CA SER A 387 -18.99 37.91 27.84
C SER A 387 -17.82 37.63 26.88
N ILE A 388 -17.82 36.57 26.06
CA ILE A 388 -16.68 36.28 25.16
C ILE A 388 -17.14 35.66 23.84
N ALA A 389 -16.82 36.34 22.72
CA ALA A 389 -16.95 35.82 21.38
C ALA A 389 -15.61 35.26 20.87
N VAL A 390 -15.67 34.13 20.16
CA VAL A 390 -14.51 33.45 19.58
C VAL A 390 -14.75 33.19 18.10
N GLY A 391 -13.73 33.49 17.29
CA GLY A 391 -13.65 33.01 15.91
C GLY A 391 -12.71 31.82 15.79
N SER A 392 -12.99 30.95 14.82
CA SER A 392 -12.13 29.84 14.44
C SER A 392 -11.85 29.87 12.95
N CYS A 393 -10.67 29.40 12.56
CA CYS A 393 -10.31 29.16 11.16
C CYS A 393 -9.67 27.78 11.05
N VAL A 394 -10.23 26.94 10.18
CA VAL A 394 -9.71 25.61 9.87
C VAL A 394 -9.32 25.55 8.40
N ARG A 395 -8.31 24.76 8.07
CA ARG A 395 -7.80 24.62 6.71
C ARG A 395 -7.97 23.19 6.23
N PHE A 396 -8.52 23.02 5.04
CA PHE A 396 -8.46 21.77 4.30
C PHE A 396 -7.47 21.90 3.14
N VAL A 397 -6.65 20.86 2.94
CA VAL A 397 -5.75 20.73 1.80
C VAL A 397 -6.13 19.46 1.06
N ASN A 398 -6.56 19.61 -0.19
CA ASN A 398 -7.07 18.55 -1.05
C ASN A 398 -8.23 17.75 -0.43
N GLY A 399 -9.15 18.44 0.27
CA GLY A 399 -10.32 17.83 0.91
C GLY A 399 -10.03 17.20 2.28
N ILE A 400 -8.79 17.33 2.78
CA ILE A 400 -8.36 16.71 4.05
C ILE A 400 -8.04 17.79 5.09
N PRO A 401 -8.49 17.64 6.36
CA PRO A 401 -8.11 18.50 7.47
C PRO A 401 -6.59 18.65 7.65
N GLU A 402 -6.08 19.88 7.55
CA GLU A 402 -4.67 20.21 7.80
C GLU A 402 -4.55 21.00 9.11
N LYS A 403 -4.45 20.27 10.22
CA LYS A 403 -4.54 20.81 11.58
C LYS A 403 -3.42 21.78 11.95
N SER A 404 -2.25 21.69 11.30
CA SER A 404 -1.13 22.60 11.58
C SER A 404 -1.43 24.07 11.23
N TYR A 405 -2.41 24.29 10.34
CA TYR A 405 -2.84 25.62 9.91
C TYR A 405 -4.10 26.13 10.63
N TYR A 406 -4.62 25.39 11.61
CA TYR A 406 -5.79 25.83 12.36
C TYR A 406 -5.45 27.04 13.22
N ARG A 407 -6.37 28.00 13.31
CA ARG A 407 -6.19 29.24 14.08
C ARG A 407 -7.44 29.56 14.88
N ARG A 408 -7.21 30.13 16.06
CA ARG A 408 -8.27 30.58 16.97
C ARG A 408 -8.10 32.08 17.19
N PHE A 409 -9.22 32.78 17.25
CA PHE A 409 -9.26 34.22 17.40
C PHE A 409 -10.10 34.57 18.61
N LYS A 410 -9.48 35.19 19.60
CA LYS A 410 -10.23 35.96 20.60
C LYS A 410 -10.63 37.28 19.96
N ILE A 411 -11.94 37.55 19.89
CA ILE A 411 -12.48 38.82 19.39
C ILE A 411 -12.08 39.94 20.35
N ARG A 412 -11.60 41.07 19.81
CA ARG A 412 -11.10 42.19 20.65
C ARG A 412 -11.86 43.48 20.44
N THR A 413 -12.39 43.71 19.23
CA THR A 413 -12.85 45.05 18.82
C THR A 413 -14.35 45.23 18.87
N VAL A 414 -15.12 44.16 19.07
CA VAL A 414 -16.59 44.18 19.06
C VAL A 414 -17.11 43.95 20.49
N ARG A 415 -17.80 44.95 21.05
CA ARG A 415 -18.38 44.89 22.41
C ARG A 415 -19.75 44.20 22.46
N ASP A 416 -20.52 44.26 21.36
CA ASP A 416 -21.84 43.65 21.22
C ASP A 416 -21.81 42.38 20.34
N GLN A 417 -22.84 41.54 20.38
CA GLN A 417 -22.98 40.36 19.51
C GLN A 417 -23.25 40.77 18.05
N ASN A 418 -22.22 41.26 17.36
CA ASN A 418 -22.26 41.60 15.94
C ASN A 418 -21.36 40.66 15.14
N ASP A 419 -21.94 39.55 14.67
CA ASP A 419 -21.23 38.51 13.92
C ASP A 419 -20.57 39.06 12.64
N PHE A 420 -21.18 40.04 11.99
CA PHE A 420 -20.63 40.69 10.79
C PHE A 420 -19.30 41.38 11.09
N ALA A 421 -19.27 42.20 12.15
CA ALA A 421 -18.05 42.90 12.57
C ALA A 421 -16.96 41.91 13.02
N MET A 422 -17.35 40.83 13.68
CA MET A 422 -16.43 39.78 14.12
C MET A 422 -15.82 39.02 12.94
N ILE A 423 -16.57 38.71 11.89
CA ILE A 423 -16.02 38.10 10.66
C ILE A 423 -15.01 39.03 10.02
N ASN A 424 -15.36 40.33 9.91
CA ASN A 424 -14.47 41.32 9.34
C ASN A 424 -13.12 41.35 10.09
N GLU A 425 -13.17 41.32 11.44
CA GLU A 425 -11.99 41.28 12.29
C GLU A 425 -11.14 40.02 12.06
N ILE A 426 -11.72 38.81 12.12
CA ILE A 426 -10.95 37.56 12.05
C ILE A 426 -10.37 37.31 10.66
N VAL A 427 -11.12 37.61 9.59
CA VAL A 427 -10.66 37.49 8.21
C VAL A 427 -9.53 38.49 7.96
N GLY A 428 -9.73 39.75 8.37
CA GLY A 428 -8.71 40.78 8.27
C GLY A 428 -7.44 40.40 9.02
N ARG A 429 -7.56 39.95 10.28
CA ARG A 429 -6.42 39.52 11.10
C ARG A 429 -5.69 38.32 10.50
N ARG A 430 -6.41 37.31 10.01
CA ARG A 430 -5.80 36.10 9.40
C ARG A 430 -4.84 36.46 8.25
N TYR A 431 -5.19 37.47 7.45
CA TYR A 431 -4.48 37.79 6.21
C TYR A 431 -3.66 39.10 6.25
N SER A 432 -3.64 39.83 7.38
CA SER A 432 -3.05 41.17 7.48
C SER A 432 -1.52 41.28 7.56
N LYS A 433 -0.79 40.32 8.16
CA LYS A 433 0.59 40.60 8.62
C LYS A 433 1.73 39.72 8.08
N GLU A 434 1.58 38.41 7.91
CA GLU A 434 2.75 37.52 7.67
C GLU A 434 2.50 36.35 6.70
N ASP A 435 1.28 36.19 6.18
CA ASP A 435 0.85 34.92 5.53
C ASP A 435 0.40 35.08 4.07
N ARG A 436 0.81 36.17 3.38
CA ARG A 436 0.50 36.37 1.94
C ARG A 436 1.03 35.23 1.06
N LEU A 437 2.05 34.49 1.50
CA LEU A 437 2.59 33.31 0.83
C LEU A 437 1.74 32.04 1.00
N ASN A 438 0.76 32.05 1.92
CA ASN A 438 -0.08 30.89 2.29
C ASN A 438 -1.58 31.17 2.12
N LEU A 439 -1.93 32.02 1.17
CA LEU A 439 -3.32 32.31 0.82
C LEU A 439 -4.05 31.04 0.32
N PRO A 440 -5.31 30.83 0.71
CA PRO A 440 -6.10 29.71 0.19
C PRO A 440 -6.55 29.96 -1.25
N ASP A 441 -7.00 28.90 -1.92
CA ASP A 441 -7.63 28.97 -3.23
C ASP A 441 -9.12 29.33 -3.13
N LEU A 442 -9.75 29.08 -1.97
CA LEU A 442 -11.15 29.35 -1.67
C LEU A 442 -11.33 29.64 -0.18
N ILE A 443 -12.19 30.60 0.14
CA ILE A 443 -12.60 30.91 1.52
C ILE A 443 -14.07 30.51 1.68
N LEU A 444 -14.37 29.74 2.74
CA LEU A 444 -15.72 29.38 3.16
C LEU A 444 -16.07 30.11 4.47
N ILE A 445 -17.21 30.77 4.50
CA ILE A 445 -17.76 31.37 5.71
C ILE A 445 -18.94 30.51 6.19
N ASP A 446 -18.91 30.06 7.45
CA ASP A 446 -20.09 29.47 8.08
C ASP A 446 -21.09 30.59 8.40
N GLY A 447 -22.10 30.73 7.55
CA GLY A 447 -23.00 31.87 7.59
C GLY A 447 -23.75 32.16 6.29
N GLY A 448 -24.73 33.05 6.40
CA GLY A 448 -25.52 33.56 5.28
C GLY A 448 -24.87 34.75 4.55
N LYS A 449 -25.68 35.40 3.71
CA LYS A 449 -25.26 36.51 2.83
C LYS A 449 -24.58 37.69 3.55
N GLY A 450 -25.07 38.09 4.73
CA GLY A 450 -24.49 39.23 5.47
C GLY A 450 -23.08 38.94 5.98
N GLN A 451 -22.84 37.71 6.43
CA GLN A 451 -21.52 37.23 6.88
C GLN A 451 -20.55 37.15 5.69
N LEU A 452 -21.03 36.69 4.54
CA LEU A 452 -20.27 36.72 3.28
C LEU A 452 -19.87 38.15 2.88
N HIS A 453 -20.79 39.10 2.92
CA HIS A 453 -20.52 40.50 2.60
C HIS A 453 -19.43 41.09 3.51
N SER A 454 -19.50 40.80 4.80
CA SER A 454 -18.51 41.26 5.79
C SER A 454 -17.10 40.70 5.53
N ALA A 455 -17.02 39.45 5.04
CA ALA A 455 -15.76 38.85 4.62
C ALA A 455 -15.22 39.51 3.35
N PHE A 456 -16.08 39.84 2.37
CA PHE A 456 -15.68 40.60 1.17
C PHE A 456 -15.10 41.97 1.52
N ASP A 457 -15.70 42.69 2.47
CA ASP A 457 -15.18 43.98 2.93
C ASP A 457 -13.77 43.86 3.54
N ALA A 458 -13.54 42.82 4.35
CA ALA A 458 -12.23 42.57 4.95
C ALA A 458 -11.16 42.24 3.88
N LEU A 459 -11.49 41.39 2.91
CA LEU A 459 -10.59 41.03 1.82
C LEU A 459 -10.29 42.23 0.91
N SER A 460 -11.30 43.06 0.63
CA SER A 460 -11.18 44.27 -0.18
C SER A 460 -10.25 45.29 0.46
N LYS A 461 -10.37 45.53 1.78
CA LYS A 461 -9.45 46.38 2.55
C LYS A 461 -7.99 45.91 2.47
N LEU A 462 -7.77 44.61 2.29
CA LEU A 462 -6.44 44.01 2.16
C LEU A 462 -5.96 43.86 0.71
N ASN A 463 -6.79 44.24 -0.27
CA ASN A 463 -6.55 44.05 -1.70
C ASN A 463 -6.28 42.58 -2.09
N ILE A 464 -7.02 41.64 -1.48
CA ILE A 464 -6.91 40.19 -1.73
C ILE A 464 -8.07 39.74 -2.63
N LYS A 465 -7.74 39.11 -3.76
CA LYS A 465 -8.71 38.65 -4.79
C LYS A 465 -8.90 37.13 -4.79
N ILE A 466 -9.30 36.56 -3.66
CA ILE A 466 -9.57 35.12 -3.52
C ILE A 466 -11.08 34.88 -3.58
N PRO A 467 -11.55 33.84 -4.28
CA PRO A 467 -12.95 33.43 -4.22
C PRO A 467 -13.41 33.21 -2.77
N CYS A 468 -14.52 33.82 -2.39
CA CYS A 468 -15.12 33.71 -1.07
C CYS A 468 -16.57 33.27 -1.22
N ILE A 469 -16.99 32.26 -0.47
CA ILE A 469 -18.34 31.71 -0.46
C ILE A 469 -18.85 31.58 0.98
N SER A 470 -20.15 31.45 1.15
CA SER A 470 -20.74 31.09 2.44
C SER A 470 -21.72 29.94 2.33
N ILE A 471 -21.94 29.24 3.43
CA ILE A 471 -22.90 28.13 3.55
C ILE A 471 -23.91 28.43 4.66
N ALA A 472 -25.19 28.52 4.31
CA ALA A 472 -26.26 28.77 5.28
C ALA A 472 -26.73 27.46 5.94
N LYS A 473 -26.81 27.46 7.27
CA LYS A 473 -26.99 26.27 8.11
C LYS A 473 -28.32 25.53 7.92
N GLU A 474 -29.42 26.22 7.60
CA GLU A 474 -30.75 25.61 7.53
C GLU A 474 -30.95 24.76 6.26
N ASN A 475 -30.60 25.30 5.10
CA ASN A 475 -30.86 24.68 3.79
C ASN A 475 -29.61 24.28 3.03
N GLU A 476 -28.41 24.46 3.61
CA GLU A 476 -27.12 24.22 2.96
C GLU A 476 -26.96 25.01 1.65
N GLU A 477 -27.57 26.20 1.62
CA GLU A 477 -27.53 27.12 0.50
C GLU A 477 -26.16 27.78 0.41
N ILE A 478 -25.55 27.73 -0.78
CA ILE A 478 -24.23 28.30 -1.01
C ILE A 478 -24.35 29.65 -1.71
N PHE A 479 -23.77 30.68 -1.11
CA PHE A 479 -23.69 32.01 -1.69
C PHE A 479 -22.29 32.27 -2.22
N VAL A 480 -22.17 32.60 -3.51
CA VAL A 480 -20.89 32.98 -4.15
C VAL A 480 -20.75 34.50 -4.26
N ASN A 481 -21.89 35.19 -4.36
CA ASN A 481 -21.98 36.65 -4.34
C ASN A 481 -23.17 37.01 -3.45
N PRO A 482 -23.04 37.97 -2.50
CA PRO A 482 -24.15 38.40 -1.65
C PRO A 482 -25.40 38.83 -2.44
N SER A 483 -25.22 39.33 -3.66
CA SER A 483 -26.29 39.83 -4.55
C SER A 483 -26.95 38.75 -5.41
N ASN A 484 -26.40 37.53 -5.47
CA ASN A 484 -26.94 36.46 -6.32
C ASN A 484 -27.92 35.55 -5.56
N SER A 485 -28.69 34.76 -6.34
CA SER A 485 -29.44 33.62 -5.81
C SER A 485 -28.49 32.54 -5.27
N PRO A 486 -28.90 31.79 -4.23
CA PRO A 486 -28.09 30.70 -3.71
C PRO A 486 -27.95 29.58 -4.75
N ILE A 487 -26.80 28.92 -4.71
CA ILE A 487 -26.58 27.65 -5.41
C ILE A 487 -27.00 26.53 -4.44
N VAL A 488 -27.98 25.74 -4.86
CA VAL A 488 -28.43 24.57 -4.11
C VAL A 488 -27.73 23.34 -4.69
N ILE A 489 -26.88 22.71 -3.88
CA ILE A 489 -26.21 21.45 -4.26
C ILE A 489 -27.05 20.26 -3.73
N PRO A 490 -27.29 19.21 -4.54
CA PRO A 490 -27.99 18.02 -4.06
C PRO A 490 -27.31 17.38 -2.83
N LYS A 491 -28.08 16.95 -1.83
CA LYS A 491 -27.56 16.32 -0.59
C LYS A 491 -26.72 15.06 -0.82
N SER A 492 -26.92 14.37 -1.94
CA SER A 492 -26.14 13.20 -2.34
C SER A 492 -24.74 13.56 -2.88
N ASN A 493 -24.52 14.82 -3.24
CA ASN A 493 -23.31 15.33 -3.87
C ASN A 493 -22.13 15.35 -2.88
N GLN A 494 -20.95 14.91 -3.33
CA GLN A 494 -19.77 14.84 -2.47
C GLN A 494 -19.18 16.23 -2.18
N SER A 495 -19.35 17.19 -3.09
CA SER A 495 -18.90 18.59 -2.90
C SER A 495 -19.56 19.24 -1.70
N LEU A 496 -20.87 19.00 -1.53
CA LEU A 496 -21.60 19.52 -0.40
C LEU A 496 -21.15 18.85 0.91
N LYS A 497 -21.00 17.52 0.91
CA LYS A 497 -20.53 16.78 2.09
C LYS A 497 -19.16 17.23 2.58
N MET A 498 -18.25 17.57 1.65
CA MET A 498 -16.95 18.14 2.00
C MET A 498 -17.11 19.52 2.67
N LEU A 499 -17.92 20.41 2.10
CA LEU A 499 -18.15 21.73 2.69
C LEU A 499 -18.81 21.63 4.07
N GLN A 500 -19.76 20.71 4.25
CA GLN A 500 -20.36 20.40 5.54
C GLN A 500 -19.31 19.91 6.54
N TYR A 501 -18.44 18.97 6.13
CA TYR A 501 -17.38 18.48 7.02
C TYR A 501 -16.40 19.59 7.42
N LEU A 502 -16.02 20.44 6.46
CA LEU A 502 -15.16 21.59 6.70
C LEU A 502 -15.80 22.57 7.70
N ARG A 503 -17.10 22.88 7.53
CA ARG A 503 -17.89 23.70 8.46
C ARG A 503 -17.97 23.07 9.85
N ASP A 504 -18.38 21.81 9.92
CA ASP A 504 -18.57 21.10 11.19
C ASP A 504 -17.25 21.00 11.97
N GLU A 505 -16.12 20.86 11.27
CA GLU A 505 -14.79 20.88 11.86
C GLU A 505 -14.39 22.29 12.37
N ALA A 506 -14.74 23.36 11.65
CA ALA A 506 -14.58 24.74 12.11
C ALA A 506 -15.36 24.97 13.41
N HIS A 507 -16.65 24.63 13.39
CA HIS A 507 -17.54 24.74 14.52
C HIS A 507 -17.04 23.93 15.74
N ARG A 508 -16.66 22.66 15.53
CA ARG A 508 -16.06 21.79 16.56
C ARG A 508 -14.81 22.43 17.16
N PHE A 509 -13.95 23.01 16.33
CA PHE A 509 -12.69 23.61 16.76
C PHE A 509 -12.88 24.91 17.55
N GLY A 510 -13.89 25.71 17.17
CA GLY A 510 -14.35 26.91 17.88
C GLY A 510 -14.95 26.57 19.25
N LEU A 511 -15.89 25.63 19.30
CA LEU A 511 -16.51 25.15 20.55
C LEU A 511 -15.47 24.66 21.57
N GLN A 512 -14.49 23.87 21.13
CA GLN A 512 -13.41 23.41 22.02
C GLN A 512 -12.56 24.53 22.62
N TYR A 513 -12.42 25.67 21.93
CA TYR A 513 -11.70 26.81 22.49
C TYR A 513 -12.55 27.59 23.48
N ASN A 514 -13.84 27.76 23.16
CA ASN A 514 -14.81 28.39 24.06
C ASN A 514 -14.90 27.64 25.40
N VAL A 515 -14.97 26.30 25.38
CA VAL A 515 -14.96 25.49 26.62
C VAL A 515 -13.68 25.73 27.42
N LYS A 516 -12.50 25.68 26.80
CA LYS A 516 -11.23 25.93 27.49
C LYS A 516 -11.11 27.33 28.10
N LEU A 517 -11.69 28.35 27.46
CA LEU A 517 -11.69 29.71 28.01
C LEU A 517 -12.59 29.86 29.24
N ARG A 518 -13.62 29.01 29.38
CA ARG A 518 -14.45 28.95 30.58
C ARG A 518 -13.73 28.31 31.75
N ASP A 519 -12.99 27.22 31.51
CA ASP A 519 -12.24 26.53 32.57
C ASP A 519 -11.08 27.38 33.16
N LEU A 520 -10.69 28.46 32.46
CA LEU A 520 -9.63 29.38 32.85
C LEU A 520 -10.14 30.66 33.55
N GLN A 521 -11.47 30.86 33.63
CA GLN A 521 -12.13 31.93 34.39
C GLN A 521 -12.66 31.36 35.70
#